data_AF-A0A7X3CNJ0-F1
#
_entry.id   AF-A0A7X3CNJ0-F1
#
_cell.length_a   1.000
_cell.length_b   1.000
_cell.length_c   1.000
_cell.angle_alpha   90.00
_cell.angle_beta   90.00
_cell.angle_gamma   90.00
#
_symmetry.space_group_name_H-M   'P 1'
#
loop_
_entity.id
_entity.type
_entity.pdbx_description
1 polymer ?
#
loop_
_entity_poly.entity_id
_entity_poly.type
_entity_poly.pdbx_seq_one_letter_code
_entity_poly.pdbx_strand_id
1 'polypeptide(L)' 'MKHRIEEERRQLGQLAEQYGLRDTRVLRQSMELDRLINRYNEVMYDYLRRKEPIA' A
#
# COMPACT_ATOMS: atom_id res chain seq x y z
N MET A 1 -1.68 -9.90 3.01
CA MET A 1 -1.69 -8.46 2.69
C MET A 1 -0.30 -7.94 2.33
N LYS A 2 0.74 -8.18 3.14
CA LYS A 2 2.12 -7.71 2.87
C LYS A 2 2.68 -8.13 1.50
N HIS A 3 2.49 -9.39 1.07
CA HIS A 3 2.89 -9.84 -0.28
C HIS A 3 2.22 -9.06 -1.43
N ARG A 4 0.94 -8.72 -1.26
CA ARG A 4 0.18 -7.97 -2.26
C ARG A 4 0.68 -6.52 -2.36
N ILE A 5 1.03 -5.89 -1.23
CA ILE A 5 1.68 -4.56 -1.22
C ILE A 5 2.97 -4.58 -2.03
N GLU A 6 3.79 -5.63 -1.87
CA GLU A 6 5.08 -5.72 -2.56
C GLU A 6 4.91 -5.95 -4.08
N GLU A 7 3.92 -6.72 -4.47
CA GLU A 7 3.59 -6.94 -5.88
C GLU A 7 3.11 -5.64 -6.55
N GLU A 8 2.21 -4.91 -5.90
CA GLU A 8 1.71 -3.60 -6.34
C GLU A 8 2.83 -2.55 -6.40
N ARG A 9 3.79 -2.57 -5.46
CA ARG A 9 5.01 -1.73 -5.51
C ARG A 9 5.84 -1.99 -6.76
N ARG A 10 6.08 -3.27 -7.08
CA ARG A 10 6.84 -3.64 -8.28
C ARG A 10 6.14 -3.21 -9.56
N GLN A 11 4.83 -3.41 -9.65
CA GLN A 11 4.03 -2.98 -10.81
C GLN A 11 4.04 -1.47 -10.98
N LEU A 12 3.91 -0.70 -9.90
CA LEU A 12 4.02 0.76 -9.94
C LEU A 12 5.39 1.22 -10.44
N GLY A 13 6.46 0.57 -9.98
CA GLY A 13 7.83 0.85 -10.45
C GLY A 13 7.99 0.61 -11.94
N GLN A 14 7.51 -0.52 -12.45
CA GLN A 14 7.53 -0.84 -13.88
C GLN A 14 6.75 0.18 -14.72
N LEU A 15 5.56 0.58 -14.26
CA LEU A 15 4.76 1.60 -14.95
C LEU A 15 5.46 2.97 -14.94
N ALA A 16 6.11 3.33 -13.84
CA ALA A 16 6.85 4.58 -13.72
C ALA A 16 8.09 4.61 -14.64
N GLU A 17 8.81 3.50 -14.78
CA GLU A 17 9.91 3.37 -15.72
C GLU A 17 9.43 3.46 -17.18
N GLN A 18 8.28 2.85 -17.49
CA GLN A 18 7.77 2.79 -18.86
C GLN A 18 7.11 4.08 -19.32
N TYR A 19 6.36 4.76 -18.45
CA TYR A 19 5.49 5.88 -18.83
C TYR A 19 5.81 7.19 -18.12
N GLY A 20 6.66 7.15 -17.08
CA GLY A 20 7.00 8.31 -16.27
C GLY A 20 6.00 8.59 -15.15
N LEU A 21 6.45 9.27 -14.11
CA LEU A 21 5.70 9.51 -12.87
C LEU A 21 4.40 10.32 -13.03
N ARG A 22 4.27 11.08 -14.13
CA ARG A 22 3.11 11.93 -14.40
C ARG A 22 2.02 11.24 -15.23
N ASP A 23 2.26 10.01 -15.68
CA ASP A 23 1.26 9.26 -16.42
C ASP A 23 0.08 8.89 -15.51
N THR A 24 -1.13 9.07 -16.03
CA THR A 24 -2.38 8.87 -15.27
C THR A 24 -2.52 7.44 -14.75
N ARG A 25 -1.94 6.44 -15.43
CA ARG A 25 -1.93 5.03 -14.99
C ARG A 25 -1.01 4.85 -13.78
N VAL A 26 0.16 5.49 -13.79
CA VAL A 26 1.12 5.48 -12.68
C VAL A 26 0.49 6.14 -11.45
N LEU A 27 -0.13 7.30 -11.63
CA LEU A 27 -0.83 8.00 -10.55
C LEU A 27 -1.98 7.16 -9.97
N ARG A 28 -2.80 6.53 -10.83
CA ARG A 28 -3.90 5.67 -10.37
C ARG A 28 -3.39 4.46 -9.58
N GLN A 29 -2.35 3.79 -10.08
CA GLN A 29 -1.76 2.64 -9.40
C GLN A 29 -1.16 3.03 -8.05
N SER A 30 -0.53 4.22 -7.96
CA SER A 30 0.00 4.75 -6.70
C SER A 30 -1.09 4.92 -5.66
N MET A 31 -2.25 5.47 -6.06
CA MET A 31 -3.38 5.66 -5.16
C MET A 31 -3.96 4.32 -4.67
N GLU A 32 -4.00 3.30 -5.52
CA GLU A 32 -4.46 1.96 -5.14
C GLU A 32 -3.51 1.30 -4.14
N LEU A 33 -2.19 1.41 -4.38
CA LEU A 33 -1.17 0.94 -3.46
C LEU A 33 -1.26 1.65 -2.09
N ASP A 34 -1.43 2.97 -2.07
CA ASP A 34 -1.57 3.73 -0.82
C ASP A 34 -2.79 3.29 0.00
N ARG A 35 -3.94 3.08 -0.66
CA ARG A 35 -5.14 2.53 0.01
C ARG A 35 -4.87 1.16 0.62
N LEU A 36 -4.11 0.31 -0.08
CA LEU A 36 -3.81 -1.03 0.37
C LEU A 36 -2.84 -1.03 1.57
N ILE A 37 -1.86 -0.12 1.57
CA ILE A 37 -0.97 0.13 2.70
C ILE A 37 -1.74 0.65 3.90
N ASN A 38 -2.60 1.65 3.71
CA ASN A 38 -3.39 2.23 4.80
C ASN A 38 -4.29 1.19 5.46
N ARG A 39 -4.98 0.37 4.66
CA ARG A 39 -5.81 -0.72 5.19
C ARG A 39 -4.99 -1.75 5.97
N TYR A 40 -3.80 -2.10 5.49
CA TYR A 40 -2.91 -3.00 6.21
C TYR A 40 -2.48 -2.41 7.55
N ASN A 41 -2.10 -1.12 7.56
CA ASN A 41 -1.72 -0.42 8.77
C ASN A 41 -2.87 -0.36 9.77
N GLU A 42 -4.09 0.01 9.36
CA GLU A 42 -5.27 0.02 10.23
C GLU A 42 -5.49 -1.34 10.91
N VAL A 43 -5.47 -2.43 10.15
CA VAL A 43 -5.65 -3.78 10.69
C VAL A 43 -4.54 -4.13 11.70
N MET A 44 -3.30 -3.75 11.42
CA MET A 44 -2.16 -4.00 12.31
C MET A 44 -2.24 -3.15 13.58
N TYR A 45 -2.61 -1.87 13.48
CA TYR A 45 -2.79 -0.98 14.62
C TYR A 45 -3.94 -1.46 15.53
N ASP A 46 -5.08 -1.84 14.94
CA ASP A 46 -6.20 -2.40 15.70
C ASP A 46 -5.83 -3.69 16.42
N TYR A 47 -5.05 -4.56 15.77
CA TYR A 47 -4.55 -5.78 16.39
C TYR A 47 -3.65 -5.49 17.59
N LEU A 48 -2.73 -4.53 17.48
CA LEU A 48 -1.82 -4.14 18.55
C LEU A 48 -2.58 -3.50 19.72
N ARG A 49 -3.51 -2.59 19.43
CA ARG A 49 -4.34 -1.92 20.45
C ARG A 49 -5.18 -2.90 21.25
N ARG A 50 -5.72 -3.95 20.62
CA ARG A 50 -6.49 -5.00 21.31
C ARG A 50 -5.63 -5.92 22.19
N LYS A 51 -4.30 -5.90 22.01
CA LYS A 51 -3.35 -6.67 22.80
C LYS A 51 -2.75 -5.90 23.96
N GLU A 52 -2.99 -4.59 24.07
CA GLU A 52 -2.61 -3.84 25.25
C GLU A 52 -3.51 -4.26 26.42
N PRO A 53 -2.94 -4.83 27.50
CA PRO A 53 -3.72 -5.09 28.70
C PRO A 53 -4.23 -3.74 29.24
N ILE A 54 -5.50 -3.69 29.61
CA ILE A 54 -6.05 -2.56 30.34
C ILE A 54 -5.25 -2.48 31.65
N ALA A 55 -4.44 -1.42 31.79
CA ALA A 55 -3.68 -1.13 33.00
C ALA A 55 -4.62 -0.70 34.14
#